data_AF-A0A2N1UML0-F1
#
_entry.id   AF-A0A2N1UML0-F1
#
_cell.length_a   1.000
_cell.length_b   1.000
_cell.length_c   1.000
_cell.angle_alpha   90.00
_cell.angle_beta   90.00
_cell.angle_gamma   90.00
#
_symmetry.space_group_name_H-M   'P 1'
#
loop_
_entity.id
_entity.type
_entity.pdbx_description
1 polymer ?
#
loop_
_entity_poly.entity_id
_entity_poly.type
_entity_poly.pdbx_seq_one_letter_code
_entity_poly.pdbx_strand_id
1 'polypeptide(L)' 'INWHDFRKIVGDKWNPGANLPFDPIASKLAEKLKLKVIVLKGADIQNVDNFLAKKKFKGTVIEKF' A
#
# COMPACT_ATOMS: atom_id res chain seq x y z
N ILE A 1 -7.59 -1.00 4.71
CA ILE A 1 -6.91 -0.34 5.87
C ILE A 1 -6.86 1.14 5.56
N ASN A 2 -6.99 2.02 6.55
CA ASN A 2 -6.85 3.45 6.32
C ASN A 2 -5.39 3.90 6.43
N TRP A 3 -5.08 5.09 5.93
CA TRP A 3 -3.73 5.66 6.02
C TRP A 3 -3.23 5.85 7.45
N HIS A 4 -4.08 6.33 8.37
CA HIS A 4 -3.69 6.59 9.76
C HIS A 4 -3.16 5.33 10.46
N ASP A 5 -3.84 4.19 10.30
CA ASP A 5 -3.42 2.92 10.88
C ASP A 5 -2.25 2.31 10.12
N PHE A 6 -2.19 2.47 8.80
CA PHE A 6 -1.04 2.01 8.02
C PHE A 6 0.25 2.74 8.42
N ARG A 7 0.18 4.06 8.65
CA ARG A 7 1.33 4.89 9.05
C ARG A 7 1.85 4.55 10.45
N LYS A 8 1.05 3.96 11.33
CA LYS A 8 1.52 3.41 12.61
C LYS A 8 2.45 2.20 12.42
N ILE A 9 2.30 1.46 11.32
CA ILE A 9 3.12 0.29 11.00
C ILE A 9 4.45 0.71 10.38
N VAL A 10 4.40 1.61 9.38
CA VAL A 10 5.60 2.04 8.64
C VAL A 10 6.37 3.18 9.33
N GLY A 11 5.72 3.97 10.17
CA GLY A 11 6.29 5.13 10.85
C GLY A 11 6.40 6.37 9.97
N ASP A 12 7.22 7.32 10.42
CA ASP A 12 7.42 8.64 9.78
C ASP A 12 8.82 8.85 9.20
N LYS A 13 9.78 8.01 9.54
CA LYS A 13 11.19 8.17 9.18
C LYS A 13 11.63 7.06 8.24
N TRP A 14 12.27 7.45 7.14
CA TRP A 14 12.98 6.50 6.30
C TRP A 14 14.32 6.15 6.93
N ASN A 15 14.64 4.86 6.94
CA ASN A 15 15.92 4.33 7.43
C ASN A 15 16.46 3.30 6.41
N PRO A 16 17.70 3.46 5.90
CA PRO A 16 18.31 2.47 5.01
C PRO A 16 18.25 1.05 5.59
N GLY A 17 17.83 0.07 4.78
CA GLY A 17 17.75 -1.33 5.19
C GLY A 17 16.52 -1.70 6.04
N ALA A 18 15.61 -0.76 6.32
CA ALA A 18 14.36 -1.10 6.98
C ALA A 18 13.47 -2.00 6.10
N ASN A 19 13.03 -3.14 6.65
CA ASN A 19 12.12 -4.06 5.98
C ASN A 19 10.67 -3.64 6.25
N LEU A 20 10.20 -2.66 5.47
CA LEU A 20 8.85 -2.12 5.56
C LEU A 20 8.04 -2.49 4.32
N PRO A 21 6.72 -2.73 4.45
CA PRO A 21 5.87 -3.10 3.32
C PRO A 21 5.69 -1.95 2.31
N PHE A 22 5.87 -0.70 2.74
CA PHE A 22 5.84 0.48 1.88
C PHE A 22 6.63 1.62 2.55
N ASP A 23 7.16 2.53 1.74
CA ASP A 23 8.04 3.60 2.22
C ASP A 23 7.31 4.60 3.16
N PRO A 24 7.87 4.98 4.32
CA PRO A 24 7.24 5.90 5.27
C PRO A 24 6.97 7.30 4.71
N ILE A 25 7.89 7.83 3.89
CA ILE A 25 7.79 9.16 3.28
C ILE A 25 6.71 9.14 2.18
N ALA A 26 6.72 8.11 1.34
CA ALA A 26 5.70 7.91 0.31
C ALA A 26 4.32 7.69 0.93
N SER A 27 4.22 6.94 2.03
CA SER A 27 2.98 6.73 2.78
C SER A 27 2.39 8.05 3.29
N LYS A 28 3.24 8.93 3.84
CA LYS A 28 2.84 10.28 4.29
C LYS A 28 2.32 11.13 3.14
N LEU A 29 2.99 11.08 1.99
CA LEU A 29 2.59 11.82 0.80
C LEU A 29 1.28 11.29 0.23
N ALA A 30 1.12 9.97 0.14
CA ALA A 30 -0.09 9.32 -0.37
C ALA A 30 -1.31 9.63 0.52
N GLU A 31 -1.13 9.65 1.85
CA GLU A 31 -2.16 10.11 2.80
C GLU A 31 -2.55 11.57 2.53
N LYS A 32 -1.57 12.49 2.44
CA LYS A 32 -1.81 13.91 2.20
C LYS A 32 -2.55 14.17 0.89
N LEU A 33 -2.23 13.40 -0.15
CA LEU A 33 -2.85 13.47 -1.47
C LEU A 33 -4.16 12.68 -1.58
N LYS A 34 -4.59 11.99 -0.51
CA LYS A 34 -5.80 11.15 -0.46
C LYS A 34 -5.80 10.05 -1.55
N LEU A 35 -4.63 9.49 -1.83
CA LEU A 35 -4.50 8.42 -2.82
C LEU A 35 -5.05 7.10 -2.29
N LYS A 36 -5.63 6.32 -3.20
CA LYS A 36 -5.91 4.90 -2.99
C LYS A 36 -4.72 4.11 -3.50
N VAL A 37 -4.09 3.33 -2.62
CA VAL A 37 -2.94 2.48 -2.94
C VAL A 37 -3.33 1.02 -2.77
N ILE A 38 -2.96 0.21 -3.76
CA ILE A 38 -3.20 -1.23 -3.77
C ILE A 38 -1.85 -1.93 -3.77
N VAL A 39 -1.61 -2.76 -2.76
CA VAL A 39 -0.40 -3.59 -2.65
C VAL A 39 -0.74 -5.01 -3.06
N LEU A 40 -0.06 -5.50 -4.10
CA LEU A 40 -0.23 -6.83 -4.70
C LEU A 40 1.09 -7.60 -4.69
N LYS A 41 1.02 -8.93 -4.66
CA LYS A 41 2.18 -9.81 -4.85
C LYS A 41 2.53 -9.88 -6.34
N GLY A 42 3.59 -9.18 -6.76
CA GLY A 42 3.98 -9.10 -8.18
C GLY A 42 4.36 -10.45 -8.82
N ALA A 43 4.75 -11.45 -8.04
CA ALA A 43 5.01 -12.81 -8.55
C ALA A 43 3.72 -13.60 -8.87
N ASP A 44 2.56 -13.14 -8.42
CA ASP A 44 1.26 -13.76 -8.72
C ASP A 44 0.58 -12.97 -9.85
N ILE A 45 1.01 -13.25 -11.08
CA ILE A 45 0.57 -12.53 -12.28
C ILE A 45 -0.94 -12.68 -12.49
N GLN A 46 -1.51 -13.86 -12.22
CA GLN A 46 -2.95 -14.08 -12.34
C GLN A 46 -3.75 -13.17 -11.40
N ASN A 47 -3.25 -12.95 -10.18
CA ASN A 47 -3.88 -12.03 -9.25
C ASN A 47 -3.77 -10.55 -9.69
N VAL A 48 -2.66 -10.17 -10.32
CA VAL A 48 -2.50 -8.85 -10.95
C VAL A 48 -3.52 -8.67 -12.09
N ASP A 49 -3.65 -9.67 -12.96
CA ASP A 49 -4.63 -9.65 -14.06
C ASP A 49 -6.07 -9.57 -13.53
N ASN A 50 -6.39 -10.33 -12.48
CA ASN A 50 -7.69 -10.25 -11.82
C ASN A 50 -7.99 -8.85 -11.28
N PHE A 51 -7.00 -8.19 -10.66
CA PHE A 51 -7.14 -6.81 -10.20
C PHE A 51 -7.41 -5.84 -11.36
N LEU A 52 -6.62 -5.93 -12.44
CA LEU A 52 -6.77 -5.08 -13.64
C LEU A 52 -8.12 -5.30 -14.33
N ALA A 53 -8.62 -6.54 -14.35
CA ALA A 53 -9.92 -6.90 -14.89
C ALA A 53 -11.11 -6.60 -13.96
N LYS A 54 -10.88 -5.90 -12.82
CA LYS A 54 -11.90 -5.59 -11.79
C LYS A 54 -12.59 -6.84 -11.22
N LYS A 55 -11.91 -7.98 -11.23
CA LYS A 55 -12.36 -9.21 -10.57
C LYS A 55 -11.93 -9.21 -9.11
N LYS A 56 -12.37 -10.24 -8.36
CA LYS A 56 -11.86 -10.48 -7.01
C LYS A 56 -10.35 -10.70 -7.06
N PHE A 57 -9.63 -10.01 -6.19
CA PHE A 57 -8.18 -10.13 -6.06
C PHE A 57 -7.80 -10.24 -4.59
N LYS A 58 -6.58 -10.74 -4.34
CA LYS A 58 -5.96 -10.82 -3.04
C LYS A 58 -4.90 -9.74 -2.91
N GLY A 59 -5.04 -8.87 -1.92
CA GLY A 59 -4.09 -7.79 -1.67
C GLY A 59 -4.53 -6.91 -0.52
N THR A 60 -3.78 -5.84 -0.30
CA THR A 60 -4.13 -4.83 0.70
C THR A 60 -4.52 -3.54 -0.01
N VAL A 61 -5.69 -3.02 0.34
CA VAL A 61 -6.14 -1.70 -0.09
C VAL A 61 -5.91 -0.71 1.05
N ILE A 62 -5.17 0.35 0.76
CA ILE A 62 -4.91 1.47 1.66
C ILE A 62 -5.57 2.71 1.07
N GLU A 63 -6.52 3.29 1.78
CA GLU A 63 -7.25 4.46 1.32
C GLU A 63 -7.67 5.35 2.49
N LYS A 64 -8.37 6.44 2.21
CA LYS A 64 -8.96 7.26 3.27
C LYS A 64 -10.19 6.53 3.84
N PHE A 65 -10.51 6.79 5.11
CA PHE A 65 -11.87 6.56 5.61
C PHE A 65 -12.88 7.47 4.88
#